data_AF-A0A2V2BQ75-F1
#
_entry.id   AF-A0A2V2BQ75-F1
#
_cell.length_a   1.000
_cell.length_b   1.000
_cell.length_c   1.000
_cell.angle_alpha   90.00
_cell.angle_beta   90.00
_cell.angle_gamma   90.00
#
_symmetry.space_group_name_H-M   'P 1'
#
loop_
_entity.id
_entity.type
_entity.pdbx_description
1 polymer ?
#
loop_
_entity_poly.entity_id
_entity_poly.type
_entity_poly.pdbx_seq_one_letter_code
_entity_poly.pdbx_strand_id
1 'polypeptide(L)'
;MKTLNLTSLTAFTIPFAAYFAAQYAAAQENTYYIWAGAEAANEEVDPFTAGNWSVSDTEYAAPPEGTDMNSPDANWVFDYGAYLPVSGRQDGIYYRIWHSMFQANSISIINRNAMDTGYWAGDGFHQTGGSTSIKLVSGASNPYWNIGVFTYTGAAPESYWDSGVTFGASNSNTSQAEISVGEMNIGSGENYARFNIGSEAAGIGRATIDEGDTHIGDSVYISDSAGPKRLTVFGNFNISGNAIVNMNVWDNAADAVHSESVPDVAIDGIVNMARNSSGKSPIWNLLNRSSTVTWARGDPAMPATDTYIKIGGLAGIGTVANNSRTLEASAVKLIFANKTDCEFSGAFTENSVNMDGEKTELNTVMSVKMAGRDGAKQIIRADAEFTGGVEVESGALIIHSTSALGKLAMTGGGFGGIDGGVTVSSAEWLGGDIIFYNADALASGLPDMLRIEGTFSKSGGGKIGIDFSGFDASAFIEDGTVLELITANALEGFSEDANDDFAAKNLLNGFADFEWAGNTLTVSFSAVPEPAAIAAILGAVALVSAALRRRK
;
A
#
# COMPACT_ATOMS: atom_id res chain seq x y z
N MET A 1 3.57 47.38 9.24
CA MET A 1 4.46 47.11 8.10
C MET A 1 5.78 46.54 8.63
N LYS A 2 5.82 45.24 8.86
CA LYS A 2 7.03 44.42 9.04
C LYS A 2 6.62 42.99 8.73
N THR A 3 7.11 42.52 7.60
CA THR A 3 6.87 41.23 6.95
C THR A 3 7.39 40.11 7.86
N LEU A 4 6.53 39.15 8.23
CA LEU A 4 6.95 37.88 8.81
C LEU A 4 7.14 36.87 7.68
N ASN A 5 8.37 36.39 7.51
CA ASN A 5 8.68 35.22 6.69
C ASN A 5 8.37 33.97 7.52
N LEU A 6 7.39 33.18 7.04
CA LEU A 6 7.22 31.77 7.41
C LEU A 6 8.27 30.95 6.65
N THR A 7 9.22 30.38 7.37
CA THR A 7 9.95 29.19 6.92
C THR A 7 10.50 28.46 8.14
N SER A 8 9.87 27.36 8.54
CA SER A 8 10.57 26.16 9.03
C SER A 8 9.60 24.99 9.12
N LEU A 9 9.13 24.52 7.96
CA LEU A 9 8.70 23.14 7.84
C LEU A 9 10.00 22.33 7.72
N THR A 10 10.52 21.83 8.82
CA THR A 10 11.60 20.84 8.80
C THR A 10 11.03 19.55 8.24
N ALA A 11 11.07 19.42 6.92
CA ALA A 11 10.96 18.14 6.27
C ALA A 11 12.10 17.27 6.82
N PHE A 12 11.76 16.23 7.58
CA PHE A 12 12.67 15.12 7.84
C PHE A 12 12.84 14.33 6.52
N THR A 13 13.53 14.92 5.55
CA THR A 13 14.08 14.18 4.42
C THR A 13 15.25 13.38 4.97
N ILE A 14 14.96 12.16 5.43
CA ILE A 14 15.99 11.13 5.53
C ILE A 14 16.46 10.89 4.09
N PRO A 15 17.75 11.04 3.76
CA PRO A 15 18.24 10.80 2.41
C PRO A 15 18.28 9.28 2.17
N PHE A 16 17.12 8.69 1.86
CA PHE A 16 16.99 7.29 1.44
C PHE A 16 17.81 6.98 0.18
N ALA A 17 18.09 8.00 -0.65
CA ALA A 17 18.87 7.87 -1.88
C ALA A 17 20.33 7.43 -1.65
N ALA A 18 20.93 7.70 -0.49
CA ALA A 18 22.31 7.32 -0.20
C ALA A 18 22.47 5.86 0.28
N TYR A 19 21.38 5.18 0.66
CA TYR A 19 21.45 3.80 1.15
C TYR A 19 21.51 2.77 0.01
N PHE A 20 21.06 3.12 -1.20
CA PHE A 20 20.98 2.20 -2.33
C PHE A 20 22.27 2.12 -3.18
N ALA A 21 23.13 3.14 -3.13
CA ALA A 21 24.30 3.22 -4.00
C ALA A 21 25.61 2.68 -3.39
N ALA A 22 25.67 2.42 -2.08
CA ALA A 22 26.94 2.22 -1.37
C ALA A 22 27.30 0.76 -1.00
N GLN A 23 26.54 -0.26 -1.42
CA GLN A 23 26.85 -1.66 -1.06
C GLN A 23 27.70 -2.45 -2.07
N TYR A 24 28.02 -1.92 -3.25
CA TYR A 24 28.59 -2.75 -4.34
C TYR A 24 30.11 -2.65 -4.53
N ALA A 25 30.88 -2.26 -3.50
CA ALA A 25 32.34 -2.05 -3.63
C ALA A 25 33.23 -3.21 -3.11
N ALA A 26 32.65 -4.35 -2.74
CA ALA A 26 33.39 -5.59 -2.48
C ALA A 26 32.57 -6.75 -3.04
N ALA A 27 33.22 -7.71 -3.73
CA ALA A 27 32.57 -8.97 -4.09
C ALA A 27 32.07 -9.62 -2.79
N GLN A 28 30.75 -9.60 -2.56
CA GLN A 28 30.15 -10.42 -1.52
C GLN A 28 30.46 -11.89 -1.86
N GLU A 29 30.76 -12.68 -0.83
CA GLU A 29 30.86 -14.12 -1.00
C GLU A 29 29.57 -14.65 -1.66
N ASN A 30 29.71 -15.62 -2.57
CA ASN A 30 28.60 -16.26 -3.29
C ASN A 30 27.75 -15.33 -4.18
N THR A 31 28.37 -14.30 -4.77
CA THR A 31 27.74 -13.49 -5.82
C THR A 31 27.99 -14.07 -7.20
N TYR A 32 26.90 -14.25 -7.95
CA TYR A 32 26.87 -14.90 -9.24
C TYR A 32 26.14 -14.03 -10.26
N TYR A 33 26.81 -13.69 -11.36
CA TYR A 33 26.28 -12.90 -12.47
C TYR A 33 25.83 -13.84 -13.59
N ILE A 34 24.59 -13.74 -14.06
CA ILE A 34 24.14 -14.59 -15.17
C ILE A 34 25.01 -14.31 -16.40
N TRP A 35 25.52 -15.37 -17.03
CA TRP A 35 26.45 -15.30 -18.17
C TRP A 35 26.08 -16.30 -19.27
N ALA A 36 24.79 -16.60 -19.39
CA ALA A 36 24.26 -17.48 -20.42
C ALA A 36 23.01 -16.88 -21.07
N GLY A 37 22.84 -17.19 -22.36
CA GLY A 37 21.67 -16.85 -23.16
C GLY A 37 21.19 -18.08 -23.92
N ALA A 38 20.04 -17.97 -24.59
CA ALA A 38 19.51 -19.04 -25.41
C ALA A 38 20.35 -19.30 -26.67
N GLU A 39 20.46 -20.56 -27.05
CA GLU A 39 21.12 -21.05 -28.26
C GLU A 39 20.13 -21.52 -29.33
N ALA A 40 18.83 -21.66 -28.99
CA ALA A 40 17.76 -22.02 -29.91
C ALA A 40 16.40 -21.36 -29.60
N ALA A 41 15.48 -21.49 -30.55
CA ALA A 41 14.12 -20.96 -30.40
C ALA A 41 13.35 -21.70 -29.30
N ASN A 42 12.67 -20.93 -28.44
CA ASN A 42 11.95 -21.37 -27.23
C ASN A 42 12.84 -21.97 -26.13
N GLU A 43 14.16 -21.84 -26.23
CA GLU A 43 15.05 -22.23 -25.14
C GLU A 43 14.97 -21.22 -23.99
N GLU A 44 14.93 -21.75 -22.76
CA GLU A 44 14.95 -20.97 -21.52
C GLU A 44 16.19 -21.40 -20.74
N VAL A 45 17.06 -20.45 -20.41
CA VAL A 45 18.29 -20.72 -19.65
C VAL A 45 17.91 -21.20 -18.25
N ASP A 46 18.42 -22.37 -17.85
CA ASP A 46 18.22 -22.89 -16.50
C ASP A 46 19.11 -22.12 -15.50
N PRO A 47 18.52 -21.33 -14.58
CA PRO A 47 19.28 -20.56 -13.62
C PRO A 47 19.90 -21.43 -12.51
N PHE A 48 19.60 -22.73 -12.43
CA PHE A 48 20.19 -23.63 -11.44
C PHE A 48 21.47 -24.31 -11.92
N THR A 49 21.79 -24.21 -13.20
CA THR A 49 23.03 -24.73 -13.76
C THR A 49 24.19 -23.78 -13.44
N ALA A 50 25.10 -24.19 -12.56
CA ALA A 50 26.20 -23.33 -12.09
C ALA A 50 27.08 -22.76 -13.22
N GLY A 51 27.27 -23.52 -14.31
CA GLY A 51 28.04 -23.08 -15.47
C GLY A 51 27.45 -21.88 -16.22
N ASN A 52 26.17 -21.58 -16.01
CA ASN A 52 25.47 -20.43 -16.61
C ASN A 52 25.76 -19.11 -15.90
N TRP A 53 26.51 -19.15 -14.79
CA TRP A 53 26.84 -17.98 -14.00
C TRP A 53 28.34 -17.69 -14.01
N SER A 54 28.71 -16.46 -13.68
CA SER A 54 30.07 -15.99 -13.48
C SER A 54 30.24 -15.46 -12.06
N VAL A 55 31.42 -15.66 -11.45
CA VAL A 55 31.80 -14.99 -10.19
C VAL A 55 32.40 -13.60 -10.41
N SER A 56 32.38 -13.11 -11.66
CA SER A 56 32.84 -11.78 -12.06
C SER A 56 31.79 -11.08 -12.92
N ASP A 57 31.73 -9.75 -12.79
CA ASP A 57 30.90 -8.83 -13.56
C ASP A 57 31.57 -8.29 -14.83
N THR A 58 32.85 -8.57 -15.05
CA THR A 58 33.60 -8.03 -16.20
C THR A 58 33.97 -9.10 -17.22
N GLU A 59 34.10 -10.35 -16.79
CA GLU A 59 34.37 -11.48 -17.66
C GLU A 59 33.73 -12.76 -17.12
N TYR A 60 33.66 -13.79 -17.96
CA TYR A 60 33.26 -15.10 -17.48
C TYR A 60 34.35 -15.73 -16.62
N ALA A 61 34.04 -15.94 -15.35
CA ALA A 61 34.82 -16.73 -14.43
C ALA A 61 33.90 -17.79 -13.82
N ALA A 62 34.12 -19.06 -14.15
CA ALA A 62 33.26 -20.14 -13.70
C ALA A 62 33.22 -20.23 -12.16
N PRO A 63 32.03 -20.43 -11.56
CA PRO A 63 31.91 -20.76 -10.15
C PRO A 63 32.68 -22.04 -9.79
N PRO A 64 33.08 -22.21 -8.52
CA PRO A 64 33.66 -23.47 -8.05
C PRO A 64 32.81 -24.69 -8.43
N GLU A 65 33.47 -25.80 -8.74
CA GLU A 65 32.78 -27.05 -9.05
C GLU A 65 31.86 -27.46 -7.89
N GLY A 66 30.63 -27.85 -8.22
CA GLY A 66 29.62 -28.23 -7.22
C GLY A 66 28.91 -27.06 -6.52
N THR A 67 29.09 -25.81 -6.99
CA THR A 67 28.31 -24.67 -6.52
C THR A 67 26.81 -24.93 -6.69
N ASP A 68 26.06 -24.82 -5.59
CA ASP A 68 24.59 -24.90 -5.59
C ASP A 68 23.99 -23.51 -5.73
N MET A 69 23.30 -23.28 -6.85
CA MET A 69 22.63 -22.01 -7.13
C MET A 69 21.30 -21.88 -6.38
N ASN A 70 20.70 -22.99 -5.92
CA ASN A 70 19.47 -23.00 -5.12
C ASN A 70 19.80 -22.98 -3.62
N SER A 71 20.47 -21.92 -3.18
CA SER A 71 21.01 -21.84 -1.82
C SER A 71 20.58 -20.55 -1.13
N PRO A 72 20.26 -20.59 0.18
CA PRO A 72 19.99 -19.38 0.97
C PRO A 72 21.20 -18.44 1.09
N ASP A 73 22.39 -18.87 0.64
CA ASP A 73 23.61 -18.05 0.62
C ASP A 73 23.90 -17.45 -0.78
N ALA A 74 23.20 -17.88 -1.82
CA ALA A 74 23.48 -17.46 -3.20
C ALA A 74 22.91 -16.06 -3.51
N ASN A 75 23.73 -15.20 -4.09
CA ASN A 75 23.32 -13.86 -4.57
C ASN A 75 23.27 -13.87 -6.10
N TRP A 76 22.05 -13.91 -6.64
CA TRP A 76 21.81 -13.91 -8.09
C TRP A 76 21.80 -12.49 -8.63
N VAL A 77 22.63 -12.21 -9.62
CA VAL A 77 22.73 -10.89 -10.25
C VAL A 77 22.47 -10.99 -11.75
N PHE A 78 21.41 -10.34 -12.20
CA PHE A 78 21.09 -10.09 -13.60
C PHE A 78 21.55 -8.67 -13.95
N ASP A 79 22.81 -8.54 -14.36
CA ASP A 79 23.43 -7.27 -14.72
C ASP A 79 23.62 -7.18 -16.24
N TYR A 80 22.80 -6.37 -16.91
CA TYR A 80 22.88 -6.17 -18.36
C TYR A 80 24.06 -5.30 -18.80
N GLY A 81 24.74 -4.62 -17.87
CA GLY A 81 26.02 -3.98 -18.12
C GLY A 81 27.18 -4.98 -18.17
N ALA A 82 27.07 -6.10 -17.43
CA ALA A 82 28.04 -7.18 -17.42
C ALA A 82 27.84 -8.14 -18.60
N TYR A 83 26.62 -8.65 -18.75
CA TYR A 83 26.25 -9.58 -19.83
C TYR A 83 24.79 -9.39 -20.21
N LEU A 84 24.52 -9.18 -21.50
CA LEU A 84 23.16 -9.10 -22.06
C LEU A 84 22.78 -10.45 -22.69
N PRO A 85 21.88 -11.24 -22.07
CA PRO A 85 21.51 -12.55 -22.59
C PRO A 85 20.76 -12.47 -23.92
N VAL A 86 21.07 -13.41 -24.82
CA VAL A 86 20.21 -13.70 -25.98
C VAL A 86 18.95 -14.42 -25.49
N SER A 87 17.80 -14.05 -26.04
CA SER A 87 16.51 -14.64 -25.68
C SER A 87 16.12 -15.81 -26.58
N GLY A 88 15.49 -16.85 -26.04
CA GLY A 88 14.85 -17.90 -26.84
C GLY A 88 13.52 -17.45 -27.46
N ARG A 89 13.02 -16.26 -27.09
CA ARG A 89 11.72 -15.73 -27.49
C ARG A 89 11.79 -14.22 -27.76
N GLN A 90 10.99 -13.73 -28.71
CA GLN A 90 10.96 -12.30 -28.99
C GLN A 90 10.37 -11.47 -27.83
N ASP A 91 9.44 -12.03 -27.03
CA ASP A 91 8.66 -11.29 -26.05
C ASP A 91 9.33 -11.10 -24.68
N GLY A 92 10.42 -11.83 -24.40
CA GLY A 92 11.22 -11.64 -23.19
C GLY A 92 12.16 -12.81 -22.91
N ILE A 93 13.03 -12.63 -21.92
CA ILE A 93 13.95 -13.64 -21.40
C ILE A 93 13.27 -14.34 -20.22
N TYR A 94 13.07 -15.65 -20.36
CA TYR A 94 12.36 -16.47 -19.39
C TYR A 94 13.37 -17.30 -18.58
N TYR A 95 13.25 -17.22 -17.25
CA TYR A 95 13.92 -18.15 -16.34
C TYR A 95 12.84 -18.91 -15.60
N ARG A 96 12.69 -20.19 -15.97
CA ARG A 96 11.63 -21.03 -15.44
C ARG A 96 12.13 -21.90 -14.31
N ILE A 97 11.46 -21.78 -13.17
CA ILE A 97 11.80 -22.46 -11.93
C ILE A 97 11.00 -23.76 -11.84
N TRP A 98 11.67 -24.88 -12.10
CA TRP A 98 11.10 -26.24 -12.01
C TRP A 98 11.33 -26.92 -10.66
N HIS A 99 11.80 -26.16 -9.66
CA HIS A 99 11.97 -26.64 -8.30
C HIS A 99 10.76 -26.28 -7.44
N SER A 100 10.28 -27.23 -6.63
CA SER A 100 9.22 -26.98 -5.64
C SER A 100 9.68 -26.11 -4.48
N MET A 101 11.00 -26.02 -4.27
CA MET A 101 11.63 -25.12 -3.31
C MET A 101 12.70 -24.31 -4.04
N PHE A 102 12.59 -22.99 -4.00
CA PHE A 102 13.60 -22.08 -4.53
C PHE A 102 14.08 -21.14 -3.43
N GLN A 103 15.39 -21.08 -3.21
CA GLN A 103 16.04 -20.25 -2.21
C GLN A 103 17.17 -19.43 -2.82
N ALA A 104 17.25 -18.16 -2.42
CA ALA A 104 18.37 -17.28 -2.72
C ALA A 104 18.55 -16.29 -1.56
N ASN A 105 19.80 -15.94 -1.24
CA ASN A 105 20.05 -14.82 -0.32
C ASN A 105 19.56 -13.50 -0.95
N SER A 106 19.84 -13.30 -2.24
CA SER A 106 19.34 -12.14 -2.96
C SER A 106 19.14 -12.40 -4.44
N ILE A 107 18.25 -11.60 -5.02
CA ILE A 107 18.09 -11.45 -6.48
C ILE A 107 18.21 -9.97 -6.79
N SER A 108 19.16 -9.60 -7.64
CA SER A 108 19.41 -8.24 -8.08
C SER A 108 19.30 -8.15 -9.60
N ILE A 109 18.43 -7.27 -10.10
CA ILE A 109 18.27 -7.00 -11.54
C ILE A 109 18.64 -5.54 -11.79
N ILE A 110 19.76 -5.32 -12.47
CA ILE A 110 20.42 -4.01 -12.54
C ILE A 110 20.89 -3.64 -13.95
N ASN A 111 21.23 -2.35 -14.14
CA ASN A 111 21.82 -1.80 -15.36
C ASN A 111 21.04 -2.10 -16.65
N ARG A 112 19.70 -2.03 -16.59
CA ARG A 112 18.78 -2.44 -17.66
C ARG A 112 18.66 -1.47 -18.84
N ASN A 113 19.76 -0.85 -19.24
CA ASN A 113 19.78 0.23 -20.23
C ASN A 113 19.62 -0.25 -21.69
N ALA A 114 19.79 -1.55 -21.95
CA ALA A 114 19.62 -2.12 -23.28
C ALA A 114 18.15 -2.05 -23.74
N MET A 115 17.93 -1.50 -24.94
CA MET A 115 16.59 -1.35 -25.54
C MET A 115 16.06 -2.66 -26.12
N ASP A 116 16.94 -3.48 -26.69
CA ASP A 116 16.65 -4.80 -27.21
C ASP A 116 17.82 -5.76 -26.98
N THR A 117 17.59 -7.04 -27.27
CA THR A 117 18.60 -8.09 -27.31
C THR A 117 18.42 -8.95 -28.57
N GLY A 118 19.39 -9.81 -28.86
CA GLY A 118 19.22 -10.86 -29.85
C GLY A 118 18.21 -11.90 -29.39
N TYR A 119 17.51 -12.53 -30.33
CA TYR A 119 16.57 -13.60 -30.02
C TYR A 119 16.55 -14.70 -31.08
N TRP A 120 16.15 -15.88 -30.67
CA TRP A 120 15.84 -16.99 -31.57
C TRP A 120 14.34 -17.08 -31.83
N ALA A 121 14.01 -17.36 -33.09
CA ALA A 121 12.66 -17.68 -33.53
C ALA A 121 12.68 -18.92 -34.44
N GLY A 122 11.50 -19.42 -34.82
CA GLY A 122 11.38 -20.62 -35.65
C GLY A 122 12.07 -20.52 -37.01
N ASP A 123 12.37 -19.31 -37.47
CA ASP A 123 13.08 -19.01 -38.72
C ASP A 123 14.59 -18.75 -38.55
N GLY A 124 15.10 -18.71 -37.31
CA GLY A 124 16.53 -18.57 -37.00
C GLY A 124 16.85 -17.52 -35.95
N PHE A 125 18.13 -17.13 -35.89
CA PHE A 125 18.62 -16.09 -34.98
C PHE A 125 18.44 -14.70 -35.58
N HIS A 126 17.90 -13.79 -34.76
CA HIS A 126 17.77 -12.37 -35.04
C HIS A 126 18.67 -11.60 -34.08
N GLN A 127 19.58 -10.78 -34.61
CA GLN A 127 20.59 -10.10 -33.79
C GLN A 127 20.01 -9.02 -32.86
N THR A 128 18.85 -8.46 -33.20
CA THR A 128 18.18 -7.36 -32.46
C THR A 128 16.67 -7.53 -32.52
N GLY A 129 15.92 -6.69 -31.78
CA GLY A 129 14.45 -6.71 -31.75
C GLY A 129 13.81 -7.69 -30.75
N GLY A 130 14.62 -8.40 -29.97
CA GLY A 130 14.15 -9.18 -28.82
C GLY A 130 13.91 -8.29 -27.60
N SER A 131 12.83 -8.55 -26.88
CA SER A 131 12.51 -7.86 -25.63
C SER A 131 13.54 -8.19 -24.55
N THR A 132 14.02 -7.16 -23.88
CA THR A 132 14.94 -7.27 -22.74
C THR A 132 14.25 -7.64 -21.43
N SER A 133 12.92 -7.85 -21.44
CA SER A 133 12.15 -8.13 -20.23
C SER A 133 12.60 -9.41 -19.58
N ILE A 134 12.64 -9.45 -18.24
CA ILE A 134 12.94 -10.66 -17.49
C ILE A 134 11.62 -11.19 -16.93
N LYS A 135 11.37 -12.49 -17.12
CA LYS A 135 10.27 -13.19 -16.46
C LYS A 135 10.83 -14.35 -15.64
N LEU A 136 10.68 -14.23 -14.32
CA LEU A 136 10.90 -15.33 -13.39
C LEU A 136 9.58 -16.08 -13.26
N VAL A 137 9.50 -17.25 -13.89
CA VAL A 137 8.25 -18.00 -14.06
C VAL A 137 8.32 -19.29 -13.28
N SER A 138 7.27 -19.58 -12.52
CA SER A 138 7.10 -20.83 -11.83
C SER A 138 6.53 -21.93 -12.74
N GLY A 139 7.27 -23.03 -12.86
CA GLY A 139 6.87 -24.25 -13.58
C GLY A 139 6.53 -25.43 -12.67
N ALA A 140 7.13 -25.51 -11.47
CA ALA A 140 6.88 -26.60 -10.53
C ALA A 140 5.46 -26.56 -9.94
N SER A 141 4.92 -27.71 -9.53
CA SER A 141 3.63 -27.74 -8.83
C SER A 141 3.78 -27.27 -7.38
N ASN A 142 2.89 -26.36 -6.95
CA ASN A 142 2.84 -25.72 -5.63
C ASN A 142 4.22 -25.33 -5.06
N PRO A 143 5.00 -24.51 -5.77
CA PRO A 143 6.33 -24.15 -5.33
C PRO A 143 6.31 -23.11 -4.21
N TYR A 144 7.37 -23.16 -3.40
CA TYR A 144 7.66 -22.16 -2.39
C TYR A 144 8.99 -21.48 -2.70
N TRP A 145 8.97 -20.14 -2.79
CA TRP A 145 10.15 -19.31 -3.06
C TRP A 145 10.50 -18.54 -1.80
N ASN A 146 11.76 -18.61 -1.36
CA ASN A 146 12.25 -17.92 -0.17
C ASN A 146 13.51 -17.12 -0.51
N ILE A 147 13.34 -15.81 -0.63
CA ILE A 147 14.38 -14.88 -1.09
C ILE A 147 14.73 -13.92 0.05
N GLY A 148 16.01 -13.72 0.36
CA GLY A 148 16.40 -12.73 1.38
C GLY A 148 16.09 -11.30 0.93
N VAL A 149 16.70 -10.83 -0.15
CA VAL A 149 16.47 -9.47 -0.69
C VAL A 149 16.20 -9.51 -2.18
N PHE A 150 15.15 -8.82 -2.63
CA PHE A 150 14.88 -8.60 -4.06
C PHE A 150 15.14 -7.14 -4.43
N THR A 151 16.02 -6.89 -5.39
CA THR A 151 16.36 -5.56 -5.88
C THR A 151 16.16 -5.46 -7.38
N TYR A 152 15.49 -4.39 -7.84
CA TYR A 152 15.38 -4.07 -9.25
C TYR A 152 15.49 -2.56 -9.46
N THR A 153 16.54 -2.13 -10.17
CA THR A 153 16.88 -0.70 -10.28
C THR A 153 16.21 0.01 -11.45
N GLY A 154 15.59 -0.71 -12.38
CA GLY A 154 15.08 -0.15 -13.64
C GLY A 154 16.17 0.21 -14.65
N ALA A 155 15.77 0.91 -15.70
CA ALA A 155 16.60 1.42 -16.78
C ALA A 155 16.78 2.94 -16.71
N ALA A 156 17.91 3.45 -17.21
CA ALA A 156 18.18 4.89 -17.28
C ALA A 156 17.09 5.64 -18.07
N PRO A 157 16.77 6.90 -17.71
CA PRO A 157 15.66 7.66 -18.29
C PRO A 157 15.74 7.86 -19.81
N GLU A 158 16.95 7.79 -20.40
CA GLU A 158 17.15 7.85 -21.85
C GLU A 158 16.61 6.60 -22.57
N SER A 159 16.54 5.48 -21.85
CA SER A 159 15.81 4.27 -22.26
C SER A 159 14.36 4.42 -21.82
N TYR A 160 13.55 5.15 -22.60
CA TYR A 160 12.10 5.33 -22.35
C TYR A 160 11.29 4.01 -22.33
N TRP A 161 11.95 2.86 -22.49
CA TRP A 161 11.36 1.56 -22.75
C TRP A 161 11.97 0.46 -21.88
N ASP A 162 11.91 0.62 -20.55
CA ASP A 162 12.09 -0.57 -19.71
C ASP A 162 10.92 -1.53 -19.96
N SER A 163 11.25 -2.61 -20.67
CA SER A 163 10.35 -3.72 -20.96
C SER A 163 9.94 -4.47 -19.68
N GLY A 164 10.57 -4.17 -18.55
CA GLY A 164 10.11 -4.49 -17.21
C GLY A 164 10.57 -5.85 -16.71
N VAL A 165 10.24 -6.13 -15.47
CA VAL A 165 10.50 -7.41 -14.79
C VAL A 165 9.16 -7.98 -14.33
N THR A 166 8.95 -9.26 -14.59
CA THR A 166 7.83 -10.03 -14.05
C THR A 166 8.38 -11.07 -13.07
N PHE A 167 7.99 -10.95 -11.80
CA PHE A 167 8.44 -11.82 -10.73
C PHE A 167 7.30 -12.72 -10.25
N GLY A 168 7.50 -14.04 -10.31
CA GLY A 168 6.53 -14.99 -9.76
C GLY A 168 5.31 -15.23 -10.66
N ALA A 169 5.41 -14.94 -11.96
CA ALA A 169 4.40 -15.43 -12.90
C ALA A 169 4.37 -16.96 -12.86
N SER A 170 3.26 -17.57 -13.25
CA SER A 170 3.12 -19.02 -13.23
C SER A 170 2.65 -19.53 -14.57
N ASN A 171 3.20 -20.68 -14.96
CA ASN A 171 2.72 -21.42 -16.13
C ASN A 171 1.22 -21.69 -15.97
N SER A 172 0.83 -22.27 -14.84
CA SER A 172 -0.51 -22.79 -14.54
C SER A 172 -0.99 -22.41 -13.15
N ASN A 173 -2.29 -22.59 -12.87
CA ASN A 173 -2.84 -22.52 -11.51
C ASN A 173 -2.14 -23.50 -10.56
N THR A 174 -1.75 -24.69 -11.04
CA THR A 174 -1.04 -25.67 -10.22
C THR A 174 0.41 -25.28 -9.93
N SER A 175 0.96 -24.32 -10.66
CA SER A 175 2.33 -23.83 -10.51
C SER A 175 2.41 -22.42 -9.95
N GLN A 176 1.33 -21.85 -9.44
CA GLN A 176 1.40 -20.58 -8.72
C GLN A 176 2.24 -20.74 -7.45
N ALA A 177 3.28 -19.92 -7.32
CA ALA A 177 4.21 -19.96 -6.20
C ALA A 177 3.61 -19.28 -4.96
N GLU A 178 3.97 -19.78 -3.78
CA GLU A 178 3.95 -18.98 -2.55
C GLU A 178 5.33 -18.34 -2.40
N ILE A 179 5.37 -17.01 -2.34
CA ILE A 179 6.62 -16.25 -2.37
C ILE A 179 6.82 -15.55 -1.04
N SER A 180 7.99 -15.75 -0.44
CA SER A 180 8.47 -15.05 0.74
C SER A 180 9.75 -14.27 0.39
N VAL A 181 9.78 -13.00 0.76
CA VAL A 181 10.92 -12.11 0.58
C VAL A 181 11.27 -11.44 1.91
N GLY A 182 12.55 -11.30 2.26
CA GLY A 182 12.97 -10.51 3.41
C GLY A 182 12.74 -9.02 3.19
N GLU A 183 13.29 -8.44 2.12
CA GLU A 183 13.09 -7.03 1.75
C GLU A 183 12.95 -6.87 0.23
N MET A 184 12.14 -5.90 -0.21
CA MET A 184 11.98 -5.55 -1.63
C MET A 184 12.39 -4.11 -1.91
N ASN A 185 13.21 -3.90 -2.94
CA ASN A 185 13.76 -2.61 -3.33
C ASN A 185 13.55 -2.37 -4.83
N ILE A 186 12.62 -1.48 -5.19
CA ILE A 186 12.22 -1.24 -6.57
C ILE A 186 12.45 0.22 -6.97
N GLY A 187 13.11 0.41 -8.11
CA GLY A 187 13.53 1.72 -8.61
C GLY A 187 14.85 2.17 -7.98
N SER A 188 15.57 3.04 -8.69
CA SER A 188 16.80 3.66 -8.20
C SER A 188 17.07 4.98 -8.91
N GLY A 189 17.34 6.04 -8.14
CA GLY A 189 17.69 7.35 -8.68
C GLY A 189 16.66 7.87 -9.71
N GLU A 190 17.15 8.14 -10.92
CA GLU A 190 16.33 8.67 -12.03
C GLU A 190 15.80 7.60 -12.97
N ASN A 191 16.06 6.32 -12.68
CA ASN A 191 15.65 5.23 -13.54
C ASN A 191 14.13 5.08 -13.61
N TYR A 192 13.67 4.66 -14.78
CA TYR A 192 12.33 4.14 -14.99
C TYR A 192 12.33 2.65 -14.64
N ALA A 193 11.42 2.19 -13.78
CA ALA A 193 11.29 0.78 -13.42
C ALA A 193 9.84 0.32 -13.60
N ARG A 194 9.61 -0.74 -14.40
CA ARG A 194 8.29 -1.40 -14.49
C ARG A 194 8.39 -2.78 -13.90
N PHE A 195 7.83 -2.95 -12.71
CA PHE A 195 7.87 -4.18 -11.96
C PHE A 195 6.48 -4.78 -11.81
N ASN A 196 6.33 -6.05 -12.19
CA ASN A 196 5.10 -6.81 -12.01
C ASN A 196 5.38 -7.99 -11.08
N ILE A 197 4.55 -8.13 -10.04
CA ILE A 197 4.46 -9.36 -9.27
C ILE A 197 3.32 -10.16 -9.89
N GLY A 198 3.64 -11.32 -10.45
CA GLY A 198 2.78 -11.99 -11.41
C GLY A 198 2.71 -11.26 -12.75
N SER A 199 2.15 -11.91 -13.77
CA SER A 199 1.86 -11.22 -15.04
C SER A 199 0.57 -10.40 -14.94
N GLU A 200 -0.02 -9.99 -16.05
CA GLU A 200 -1.22 -9.13 -16.07
C GLU A 200 -2.55 -9.91 -16.17
N ALA A 201 -2.55 -11.24 -16.20
CA ALA A 201 -3.78 -12.04 -16.38
C ALA A 201 -4.02 -13.04 -15.22
N ALA A 202 -5.17 -13.73 -15.24
CA ALA A 202 -5.59 -14.65 -14.18
C ALA A 202 -5.12 -16.10 -14.35
N GLY A 203 -4.28 -16.42 -15.34
CA GLY A 203 -3.95 -17.81 -15.68
C GLY A 203 -5.11 -18.58 -16.31
N ILE A 204 -6.35 -18.27 -15.95
CA ILE A 204 -7.58 -18.76 -16.60
C ILE A 204 -8.55 -17.59 -16.80
N GLY A 205 -9.06 -17.44 -18.02
CA GLY A 205 -10.16 -16.52 -18.34
C GLY A 205 -11.41 -17.24 -18.84
N ARG A 206 -12.37 -16.46 -19.32
CA ARG A 206 -13.61 -16.92 -19.96
C ARG A 206 -13.68 -16.42 -21.39
N ALA A 207 -13.78 -17.33 -22.36
CA ALA A 207 -13.88 -16.96 -23.77
C ALA A 207 -15.06 -15.99 -23.99
N THR A 208 -14.83 -14.95 -24.78
CA THR A 208 -15.85 -13.93 -25.12
C THR A 208 -16.37 -14.04 -26.53
N ILE A 209 -15.73 -14.86 -27.36
CA ILE A 209 -16.14 -15.14 -28.74
C ILE A 209 -16.12 -16.64 -29.03
N ASP A 210 -16.87 -17.06 -30.04
CA ASP A 210 -16.76 -18.41 -30.60
C ASP A 210 -15.59 -18.43 -31.60
N GLU A 211 -14.60 -19.30 -31.38
CA GLU A 211 -13.44 -19.46 -32.25
C GLU A 211 -13.02 -20.93 -32.34
N GLY A 212 -13.33 -21.58 -33.46
CA GLY A 212 -13.19 -23.03 -33.62
C GLY A 212 -14.03 -23.79 -32.57
N ASP A 213 -13.44 -24.80 -31.93
CA ASP A 213 -13.97 -25.52 -30.76
C ASP A 213 -14.08 -24.73 -29.43
N THR A 214 -13.60 -23.49 -29.33
CA THR A 214 -13.75 -22.66 -28.11
C THR A 214 -15.03 -21.84 -28.25
N HIS A 215 -15.94 -21.93 -27.28
CA HIS A 215 -17.22 -21.22 -27.30
C HIS A 215 -17.28 -20.18 -26.19
N ILE A 216 -18.16 -19.18 -26.35
CA ILE A 216 -18.40 -18.14 -25.34
C ILE A 216 -18.69 -18.77 -23.97
N GLY A 217 -17.96 -18.33 -22.95
CA GLY A 217 -18.07 -18.80 -21.57
C GLY A 217 -17.13 -19.97 -21.21
N ASP A 218 -16.48 -20.59 -22.19
CA ASP A 218 -15.51 -21.65 -21.93
C ASP A 218 -14.31 -21.15 -21.12
N SER A 219 -13.76 -22.00 -20.24
CA SER A 219 -12.51 -21.70 -19.54
C SER A 219 -11.35 -21.74 -20.52
N VAL A 220 -10.59 -20.66 -20.61
CA VAL A 220 -9.37 -20.59 -21.43
C VAL A 220 -8.18 -20.46 -20.52
N TYR A 221 -7.28 -21.43 -20.61
CA TYR A 221 -6.01 -21.40 -19.91
C TYR A 221 -5.00 -20.51 -20.64
N ILE A 222 -4.31 -19.67 -19.88
CA ILE A 222 -3.41 -18.64 -20.38
C ILE A 222 -2.05 -18.86 -19.72
N SER A 223 -1.16 -19.54 -20.44
CA SER A 223 0.16 -19.91 -19.94
C SER A 223 0.99 -18.69 -19.54
N ASP A 224 1.80 -18.85 -18.49
CA ASP A 224 2.78 -17.86 -18.00
C ASP A 224 2.16 -16.53 -17.55
N SER A 225 0.87 -16.54 -17.24
CA SER A 225 0.09 -15.32 -17.08
C SER A 225 -0.53 -15.15 -15.70
N ALA A 226 -0.68 -16.21 -14.91
CA ALA A 226 -1.15 -16.10 -13.53
C ALA A 226 -0.04 -15.56 -12.62
N GLY A 227 -0.45 -14.94 -11.51
CA GLY A 227 0.46 -14.50 -10.46
C GLY A 227 0.77 -15.55 -9.40
N PRO A 228 1.59 -15.22 -8.39
CA PRO A 228 1.77 -16.07 -7.23
C PRO A 228 0.47 -16.19 -6.43
N LYS A 229 0.34 -17.27 -5.66
CA LYS A 229 -0.79 -17.50 -4.75
C LYS A 229 -0.77 -16.48 -3.61
N ARG A 230 0.43 -16.21 -3.10
CA ARG A 230 0.69 -15.31 -1.99
C ARG A 230 2.04 -14.65 -2.14
N LEU A 231 2.13 -13.43 -1.63
CA LEU A 231 3.39 -12.74 -1.40
C LEU A 231 3.49 -12.34 0.07
N THR A 232 4.57 -12.75 0.71
CA THR A 232 4.95 -12.27 2.05
C THR A 232 6.27 -11.52 1.96
N VAL A 233 6.31 -10.29 2.48
CA VAL A 233 7.54 -9.50 2.67
C VAL A 233 7.74 -9.30 4.17
N PHE A 234 8.78 -9.89 4.76
CA PHE A 234 9.00 -9.84 6.21
C PHE A 234 9.52 -8.48 6.71
N GLY A 235 10.17 -7.73 5.82
CA GLY A 235 10.72 -6.41 6.05
C GLY A 235 9.98 -5.34 5.28
N ASN A 236 10.71 -4.33 4.82
CA ASN A 236 10.13 -3.20 4.10
C ASN A 236 9.95 -3.52 2.61
N PHE A 237 9.01 -2.80 2.00
CA PHE A 237 8.89 -2.71 0.56
C PHE A 237 9.17 -1.26 0.15
N ASN A 238 10.37 -1.02 -0.37
CA ASN A 238 10.83 0.30 -0.79
C ASN A 238 10.58 0.47 -2.29
N ILE A 239 9.85 1.53 -2.66
CA ILE A 239 9.54 1.90 -4.04
C ILE A 239 10.02 3.34 -4.25
N SER A 240 10.87 3.56 -5.26
CA SER A 240 11.51 4.86 -5.45
C SER A 240 11.44 5.39 -6.88
N GLY A 241 11.41 6.72 -6.97
CA GLY A 241 11.53 7.47 -8.22
C GLY A 241 10.43 7.16 -9.22
N ASN A 242 10.82 6.88 -10.45
CA ASN A 242 9.91 6.65 -11.57
C ASN A 242 9.54 5.16 -11.71
N ALA A 243 9.23 4.51 -10.59
CA ALA A 243 8.85 3.11 -10.54
C ALA A 243 7.33 2.93 -10.62
N ILE A 244 6.89 1.93 -11.39
CA ILE A 244 5.54 1.37 -11.35
C ILE A 244 5.64 -0.06 -10.82
N VAL A 245 4.93 -0.34 -9.74
CA VAL A 245 4.75 -1.68 -9.18
C VAL A 245 3.32 -2.13 -9.41
N ASN A 246 3.16 -3.28 -10.07
CA ASN A 246 1.87 -3.89 -10.36
C ASN A 246 1.71 -5.20 -9.60
N MET A 247 0.61 -5.33 -8.84
CA MET A 247 0.34 -6.51 -8.03
C MET A 247 -0.72 -7.39 -8.70
N ASN A 248 -0.32 -8.57 -9.14
CA ASN A 248 -1.24 -9.65 -9.47
C ASN A 248 -0.92 -10.83 -8.55
N VAL A 249 -1.50 -10.84 -7.35
CA VAL A 249 -1.30 -11.90 -6.36
C VAL A 249 -2.66 -12.40 -5.95
N TRP A 250 -2.95 -13.65 -6.30
CA TRP A 250 -4.23 -14.29 -6.03
C TRP A 250 -4.14 -15.80 -6.29
N ASP A 251 -4.50 -16.63 -5.32
CA ASP A 251 -4.57 -18.08 -5.49
C ASP A 251 -5.81 -18.47 -6.32
N ASN A 252 -5.61 -19.05 -7.50
CA ASN A 252 -6.71 -19.45 -8.37
C ASN A 252 -7.39 -20.77 -7.95
N ALA A 253 -7.01 -21.37 -6.82
CA ALA A 253 -7.67 -22.57 -6.31
C ALA A 253 -9.11 -22.26 -5.85
N ALA A 254 -10.06 -23.13 -6.17
CA ALA A 254 -11.48 -22.92 -5.87
C ALA A 254 -11.80 -22.92 -4.35
N ASP A 255 -10.94 -23.54 -3.55
CA ASP A 255 -11.00 -23.62 -2.09
C ASP A 255 -10.04 -22.64 -1.40
N ALA A 256 -9.40 -21.74 -2.16
CA ALA A 256 -8.55 -20.71 -1.61
C ALA A 256 -9.35 -19.76 -0.70
N VAL A 257 -8.71 -19.35 0.39
CA VAL A 257 -9.28 -18.41 1.34
C VAL A 257 -8.56 -17.08 1.17
N HIS A 258 -9.33 -16.07 0.79
CA HIS A 258 -8.89 -14.68 0.69
C HIS A 258 -9.57 -13.89 1.80
N SER A 259 -8.81 -13.47 2.81
CA SER A 259 -9.38 -12.78 3.96
C SER A 259 -8.35 -11.92 4.66
N GLU A 260 -8.78 -11.08 5.60
CA GLU A 260 -7.86 -10.31 6.45
C GLU A 260 -6.92 -11.20 7.28
N SER A 261 -7.35 -12.41 7.63
CA SER A 261 -6.58 -13.39 8.39
C SER A 261 -5.63 -14.22 7.52
N VAL A 262 -5.92 -14.30 6.23
CA VAL A 262 -5.13 -14.99 5.20
C VAL A 262 -5.04 -14.05 4.00
N PRO A 263 -4.27 -12.95 4.11
CA PRO A 263 -4.16 -11.98 3.03
C PRO A 263 -3.37 -12.56 1.85
N ASP A 264 -3.70 -12.11 0.64
CA ASP A 264 -2.96 -12.46 -0.58
C ASP A 264 -1.56 -11.84 -0.55
N VAL A 265 -1.48 -10.61 -0.05
CA VAL A 265 -0.22 -9.88 0.12
C VAL A 265 -0.06 -9.48 1.58
N ALA A 266 1.03 -9.91 2.20
CA ALA A 266 1.43 -9.52 3.54
C ALA A 266 2.80 -8.82 3.49
N ILE A 267 2.89 -7.60 4.01
CA ILE A 267 4.15 -6.85 4.17
C ILE A 267 4.26 -6.49 5.65
N ASP A 268 5.13 -7.18 6.39
CA ASP A 268 5.24 -7.00 7.83
C ASP A 268 5.87 -5.66 8.24
N GLY A 269 6.67 -5.09 7.35
CA GLY A 269 7.27 -3.76 7.46
C GLY A 269 6.46 -2.67 6.78
N ILE A 270 7.13 -1.56 6.49
CA ILE A 270 6.52 -0.37 5.89
C ILE A 270 6.71 -0.41 4.37
N VAL A 271 5.65 -0.03 3.64
CA VAL A 271 5.76 0.33 2.23
C VAL A 271 6.25 1.77 2.16
N ASN A 272 7.51 1.96 1.79
CA ASN A 272 8.15 3.27 1.70
C ASN A 272 8.13 3.75 0.25
N MET A 273 7.46 4.87 -0.02
CA MET A 273 7.40 5.49 -1.33
C MET A 273 8.21 6.78 -1.36
N ALA A 274 9.17 6.89 -2.27
CA ALA A 274 10.06 8.05 -2.32
C ALA A 274 10.12 8.67 -3.72
N ARG A 275 9.87 9.97 -3.79
CA ARG A 275 10.09 10.80 -4.98
C ARG A 275 11.59 10.91 -5.30
N ASN A 276 11.96 10.90 -6.58
CA ASN A 276 13.34 11.13 -7.01
C ASN A 276 13.69 12.63 -7.14
N SER A 277 14.93 12.92 -7.54
CA SER A 277 15.42 14.30 -7.60
C SER A 277 14.78 15.12 -8.73
N SER A 278 14.31 14.48 -9.81
CA SER A 278 13.52 15.12 -10.88
C SER A 278 12.05 15.34 -10.52
N GLY A 279 11.62 14.95 -9.32
CA GLY A 279 10.25 15.15 -8.85
C GLY A 279 9.26 14.06 -9.27
N LYS A 280 9.71 12.97 -9.91
CA LYS A 280 8.88 11.81 -10.25
C LYS A 280 8.66 10.96 -9.01
N SER A 281 7.41 10.56 -8.80
CA SER A 281 6.99 9.77 -7.64
C SER A 281 6.50 8.41 -8.09
N PRO A 282 6.70 7.36 -7.28
CA PRO A 282 6.36 6.00 -7.68
C PRO A 282 4.84 5.78 -7.69
N ILE A 283 4.42 4.78 -8.48
CA ILE A 283 3.04 4.28 -8.53
C ILE A 283 3.03 2.83 -8.02
N TRP A 284 2.16 2.55 -7.05
CA TRP A 284 1.88 1.21 -6.57
C TRP A 284 0.42 0.85 -6.88
N ASN A 285 0.24 -0.03 -7.84
CA ASN A 285 -1.06 -0.58 -8.21
C ASN A 285 -1.34 -1.81 -7.36
N LEU A 286 -2.26 -1.67 -6.40
CA LEU A 286 -2.64 -2.71 -5.43
C LEU A 286 -3.23 -3.96 -6.09
N LEU A 287 -3.89 -3.78 -7.24
CA LEU A 287 -4.36 -4.85 -8.10
C LEU A 287 -4.10 -4.49 -9.56
N ASN A 288 -3.54 -5.43 -10.33
CA ASN A 288 -3.28 -5.28 -11.76
C ASN A 288 -3.80 -6.49 -12.53
N ARG A 289 -4.77 -6.25 -13.42
CA ARG A 289 -5.39 -7.27 -14.27
C ARG A 289 -5.78 -6.67 -15.62
N SER A 290 -5.54 -7.40 -16.70
CA SER A 290 -6.04 -7.09 -18.03
C SER A 290 -7.54 -7.35 -18.13
N SER A 291 -8.21 -6.69 -19.08
CA SER A 291 -9.63 -6.91 -19.37
C SER A 291 -9.82 -8.22 -20.15
N THR A 292 -9.31 -8.22 -21.38
CA THR A 292 -9.40 -9.30 -22.34
C THR A 292 -8.01 -9.60 -22.87
N VAL A 293 -7.67 -10.88 -22.98
CA VAL A 293 -6.37 -11.33 -23.49
C VAL A 293 -6.51 -11.72 -24.96
N THR A 294 -6.33 -10.77 -25.86
CA THR A 294 -6.65 -10.91 -27.30
C THR A 294 -5.65 -11.75 -28.12
N TRP A 295 -4.51 -12.11 -27.54
CA TRP A 295 -3.58 -13.04 -28.18
C TRP A 295 -3.93 -14.50 -27.90
N ALA A 296 -4.78 -14.76 -26.90
CA ALA A 296 -5.25 -16.09 -26.56
C ALA A 296 -6.54 -16.39 -27.33
N ARG A 297 -6.68 -17.65 -27.75
CA ARG A 297 -7.85 -18.13 -28.48
C ARG A 297 -9.15 -17.87 -27.71
N GLY A 298 -10.17 -17.38 -28.41
CA GLY A 298 -11.48 -17.08 -27.84
C GLY A 298 -11.54 -15.76 -27.06
N ASP A 299 -10.52 -14.89 -27.17
CA ASP A 299 -10.43 -13.58 -26.51
C ASP A 299 -10.89 -13.63 -25.04
N PRO A 300 -10.21 -14.40 -24.16
CA PRO A 300 -10.71 -14.62 -22.83
C PRO A 300 -10.71 -13.35 -21.98
N ALA A 301 -11.86 -13.07 -21.38
CA ALA A 301 -12.06 -12.06 -20.36
C ALA A 301 -11.57 -12.56 -19.01
N MET A 302 -10.95 -11.66 -18.25
CA MET A 302 -10.44 -11.97 -16.91
C MET A 302 -11.56 -11.86 -15.87
N PRO A 303 -11.71 -12.86 -14.99
CA PRO A 303 -12.70 -12.82 -13.93
C PRO A 303 -12.36 -11.71 -12.92
N ALA A 304 -13.38 -11.23 -12.19
CA ALA A 304 -13.18 -10.38 -11.03
C ALA A 304 -12.18 -11.02 -10.06
N THR A 305 -11.38 -10.19 -9.40
CA THR A 305 -10.41 -10.61 -8.39
C THR A 305 -10.59 -9.79 -7.14
N ASP A 306 -10.82 -10.46 -6.01
CA ASP A 306 -10.92 -9.81 -4.72
C ASP A 306 -9.65 -10.07 -3.92
N THR A 307 -8.90 -9.01 -3.60
CA THR A 307 -7.61 -9.14 -2.91
C THR A 307 -7.60 -8.50 -1.53
N TYR A 308 -6.88 -9.14 -0.61
CA TYR A 308 -6.60 -8.64 0.72
C TYR A 308 -5.11 -8.35 0.87
N ILE A 309 -4.78 -7.10 1.16
CA ILE A 309 -3.41 -6.61 1.28
C ILE A 309 -3.22 -6.09 2.69
N LYS A 310 -2.29 -6.66 3.44
CA LYS A 310 -1.97 -6.25 4.81
C LYS A 310 -0.55 -5.74 4.89
N ILE A 311 -0.37 -4.52 5.37
CA ILE A 311 0.94 -3.87 5.46
C ILE A 311 1.22 -3.32 6.85
N GLY A 312 2.48 -3.31 7.28
CA GLY A 312 2.93 -2.74 8.55
C GLY A 312 2.98 -1.22 8.58
N GLY A 313 2.58 -0.56 7.49
CA GLY A 313 2.43 0.89 7.34
C GLY A 313 2.69 1.36 5.92
N LEU A 314 2.18 2.55 5.58
CA LEU A 314 2.47 3.22 4.32
C LEU A 314 3.10 4.58 4.62
N ALA A 315 4.27 4.85 4.06
CA ALA A 315 5.02 6.07 4.32
C ALA A 315 5.57 6.73 3.06
N GLY A 316 5.73 8.05 3.13
CA GLY A 316 6.40 8.85 2.11
C GLY A 316 5.46 9.49 1.10
N ILE A 317 5.85 9.51 -0.17
CA ILE A 317 5.12 10.22 -1.22
C ILE A 317 5.05 9.41 -2.53
N GLY A 318 3.85 9.30 -3.11
CA GLY A 318 3.63 8.55 -4.33
C GLY A 318 2.17 8.50 -4.76
N THR A 319 1.83 7.49 -5.55
CA THR A 319 0.46 7.17 -5.95
C THR A 319 0.14 5.74 -5.55
N VAL A 320 -0.88 5.57 -4.70
CA VAL A 320 -1.53 4.29 -4.45
C VAL A 320 -2.80 4.25 -5.29
N ALA A 321 -2.87 3.26 -6.19
CA ALA A 321 -3.91 3.14 -7.22
C ALA A 321 -4.29 1.66 -7.45
N ASN A 322 -5.21 1.42 -8.39
CA ASN A 322 -5.40 0.10 -8.99
C ASN A 322 -5.20 0.19 -10.50
N ASN A 323 -4.96 -0.95 -11.14
CA ASN A 323 -4.99 -1.11 -12.59
C ASN A 323 -5.67 -2.43 -12.96
N SER A 324 -6.78 -2.74 -12.28
CA SER A 324 -7.63 -3.88 -12.61
C SER A 324 -8.66 -3.48 -13.65
N ARG A 325 -8.62 -4.14 -14.81
CA ARG A 325 -9.50 -3.86 -15.94
C ARG A 325 -10.48 -5.00 -16.20
N THR A 326 -10.73 -5.84 -15.19
CA THR A 326 -11.67 -6.96 -15.29
C THR A 326 -13.05 -6.47 -15.73
N LEU A 327 -13.78 -7.28 -16.50
CA LEU A 327 -15.11 -6.89 -16.99
C LEU A 327 -16.11 -6.76 -15.84
N GLU A 328 -15.99 -7.64 -14.85
CA GLU A 328 -16.73 -7.60 -13.60
C GLU A 328 -15.98 -6.80 -12.54
N ALA A 329 -16.71 -6.24 -11.57
CA ALA A 329 -16.13 -5.45 -10.49
C ALA A 329 -15.21 -6.31 -9.62
N SER A 330 -13.96 -5.87 -9.45
CA SER A 330 -13.00 -6.43 -8.50
C SER A 330 -13.07 -5.68 -7.17
N ALA A 331 -12.57 -6.28 -6.09
CA ALA A 331 -12.41 -5.59 -4.81
C ALA A 331 -10.96 -5.64 -4.30
N VAL A 332 -10.56 -4.59 -3.59
CA VAL A 332 -9.28 -4.53 -2.88
C VAL A 332 -9.52 -4.07 -1.45
N LYS A 333 -9.06 -4.84 -0.46
CA LYS A 333 -9.05 -4.42 0.95
C LYS A 333 -7.62 -4.18 1.40
N LEU A 334 -7.27 -2.90 1.63
CA LEU A 334 -5.97 -2.49 2.17
C LEU A 334 -6.05 -2.35 3.70
N ILE A 335 -5.20 -3.09 4.40
CA ILE A 335 -5.21 -3.20 5.87
C ILE A 335 -3.88 -2.65 6.41
N PHE A 336 -3.98 -1.57 7.17
CA PHE A 336 -2.86 -0.97 7.90
C PHE A 336 -2.71 -1.64 9.27
N ALA A 337 -1.63 -2.39 9.46
CA ALA A 337 -1.27 -3.11 10.68
C ALA A 337 -0.10 -2.45 11.41
N ASN A 338 -0.12 -1.11 11.45
CA ASN A 338 1.00 -0.27 11.84
C ASN A 338 1.58 -0.66 13.21
N LYS A 339 2.91 -0.77 13.26
CA LYS A 339 3.68 -0.93 14.52
C LYS A 339 4.22 0.40 15.04
N THR A 340 4.34 1.37 14.14
CA THR A 340 4.79 2.75 14.39
C THR A 340 3.94 3.70 13.58
N ASP A 341 3.91 4.97 13.97
CA ASP A 341 3.24 6.01 13.18
C ASP A 341 3.82 6.08 11.77
N CYS A 342 2.94 6.11 10.78
CA CYS A 342 3.28 6.22 9.36
C CYS A 342 2.46 7.32 8.71
N GLU A 343 3.08 8.05 7.78
CA GLU A 343 2.46 9.16 7.07
C GLU A 343 2.76 9.06 5.57
N PHE A 344 1.69 9.07 4.78
CA PHE A 344 1.74 9.04 3.32
C PHE A 344 1.13 10.31 2.74
N SER A 345 1.67 10.76 1.62
CA SER A 345 1.16 11.87 0.83
C SER A 345 1.14 11.56 -0.66
N GLY A 346 0.32 12.29 -1.43
CA GLY A 346 0.23 12.13 -2.88
C GLY A 346 -1.17 11.72 -3.31
N ALA A 347 -1.28 10.74 -4.21
CA ALA A 347 -2.56 10.25 -4.70
C ALA A 347 -2.93 8.92 -4.02
N PHE A 348 -4.20 8.80 -3.61
CA PHE A 348 -4.73 7.61 -2.96
C PHE A 348 -6.13 7.33 -3.52
N THR A 349 -6.23 6.43 -4.49
CA THR A 349 -7.46 6.23 -5.26
C THR A 349 -7.69 4.77 -5.62
N GLU A 350 -8.95 4.39 -5.82
CA GLU A 350 -9.29 3.07 -6.36
C GLU A 350 -9.13 2.98 -7.87
N ASN A 351 -8.96 4.11 -8.55
CA ASN A 351 -8.87 4.22 -10.00
C ASN A 351 -7.45 3.98 -10.50
N SER A 352 -7.31 3.84 -11.83
CA SER A 352 -5.98 3.81 -12.44
C SER A 352 -5.44 5.19 -12.69
N VAL A 353 -4.13 5.33 -12.48
CA VAL A 353 -3.39 6.56 -12.69
C VAL A 353 -2.15 6.23 -13.52
N ASN A 354 -1.99 6.92 -14.65
CA ASN A 354 -0.77 6.79 -15.44
C ASN A 354 0.35 7.71 -14.91
N MET A 355 1.54 7.65 -15.51
CA MET A 355 2.69 8.46 -15.07
C MET A 355 2.54 9.97 -15.27
N ASP A 356 1.60 10.38 -16.12
CA ASP A 356 1.27 11.78 -16.34
C ASP A 356 0.23 12.29 -15.32
N GLY A 357 -0.23 11.42 -14.42
CA GLY A 357 -1.23 11.71 -13.42
C GLY A 357 -2.66 11.67 -13.96
N GLU A 358 -2.86 11.16 -15.18
CA GLU A 358 -4.19 11.03 -15.75
C GLU A 358 -4.92 9.84 -15.12
N LYS A 359 -6.13 10.11 -14.64
CA LYS A 359 -7.00 9.16 -13.99
C LYS A 359 -7.92 8.50 -15.00
N THR A 360 -8.07 7.18 -14.92
CA THR A 360 -9.13 6.43 -15.62
C THR A 360 -9.95 5.67 -14.60
N GLU A 361 -11.26 5.92 -14.61
CA GLU A 361 -12.23 5.27 -13.71
C GLU A 361 -12.24 3.75 -13.91
N LEU A 362 -12.27 3.03 -12.80
CA LEU A 362 -12.38 1.57 -12.78
C LEU A 362 -13.68 1.16 -12.11
N ASN A 363 -14.09 -0.09 -12.36
CA ASN A 363 -15.17 -0.74 -11.62
C ASN A 363 -14.66 -1.41 -10.32
N THR A 364 -13.40 -1.17 -9.94
CA THR A 364 -12.78 -1.77 -8.76
C THR A 364 -13.17 -1.00 -7.51
N VAL A 365 -13.61 -1.70 -6.48
CA VAL A 365 -13.96 -1.11 -5.18
C VAL A 365 -12.80 -1.28 -4.21
N MET A 366 -12.24 -0.17 -3.72
CA MET A 366 -11.20 -0.21 -2.69
C MET A 366 -11.80 0.08 -1.31
N SER A 367 -11.49 -0.75 -0.33
CA SER A 367 -11.79 -0.54 1.09
C SER A 367 -10.51 -0.44 1.91
N VAL A 368 -10.57 0.29 3.02
CA VAL A 368 -9.45 0.50 3.93
C VAL A 368 -9.80 0.01 5.33
N LYS A 369 -8.86 -0.66 5.99
CA LYS A 369 -8.94 -1.02 7.40
C LYS A 369 -7.72 -0.55 8.18
N MET A 370 -7.96 -0.04 9.38
CA MET A 370 -6.92 0.26 10.37
C MET A 370 -6.97 -0.74 11.52
N ALA A 371 -5.86 -1.45 11.72
CA ALA A 371 -5.66 -2.48 12.73
C ALA A 371 -4.23 -2.36 13.32
N GLY A 372 -3.84 -1.13 13.67
CA GLY A 372 -2.52 -0.82 14.24
C GLY A 372 -2.35 -1.28 15.68
N ARG A 373 -1.10 -1.50 16.09
CA ARG A 373 -0.73 -1.88 17.46
C ARG A 373 -0.47 -0.64 18.31
N ASP A 374 -0.79 -0.73 19.60
CA ASP A 374 -0.39 0.27 20.62
C ASP A 374 -0.73 1.73 20.26
N GLY A 375 -1.83 1.95 19.54
CA GLY A 375 -2.26 3.30 19.13
C GLY A 375 -1.50 3.89 17.94
N ALA A 376 -0.63 3.11 17.27
CA ALA A 376 0.11 3.55 16.09
C ALA A 376 -0.83 4.11 15.01
N LYS A 377 -0.39 5.18 14.36
CA LYS A 377 -1.17 5.96 13.40
C LYS A 377 -0.85 5.59 11.96
N GLN A 378 -1.86 5.64 11.09
CA GLN A 378 -1.70 5.82 9.66
C GLN A 378 -2.31 7.17 9.29
N ILE A 379 -1.49 8.06 8.72
CA ILE A 379 -1.93 9.36 8.22
C ILE A 379 -1.89 9.32 6.69
N ILE A 380 -3.01 9.62 6.06
CA ILE A 380 -3.16 9.72 4.60
C ILE A 380 -3.40 11.18 4.24
N ARG A 381 -2.33 11.89 3.87
CA ARG A 381 -2.34 13.27 3.35
C ARG A 381 -2.57 13.27 1.85
N ALA A 382 -3.74 12.79 1.46
CA ALA A 382 -4.23 12.76 0.09
C ALA A 382 -5.72 13.03 0.13
N ASP A 383 -6.26 13.64 -0.93
CA ASP A 383 -7.72 13.60 -1.13
C ASP A 383 -8.08 12.18 -1.55
N ALA A 384 -8.50 11.38 -0.58
CA ALA A 384 -8.75 9.96 -0.78
C ALA A 384 -9.99 9.77 -1.64
N GLU A 385 -9.86 8.97 -2.70
CA GLU A 385 -10.92 8.73 -3.67
C GLU A 385 -11.18 7.22 -3.84
N PHE A 386 -12.05 6.67 -2.99
CA PHE A 386 -12.52 5.29 -3.10
C PHE A 386 -13.94 5.13 -2.56
N THR A 387 -14.65 4.10 -3.02
CA THR A 387 -16.07 3.88 -2.73
C THR A 387 -16.34 2.78 -1.71
N GLY A 388 -15.35 1.94 -1.42
CA GLY A 388 -15.46 0.89 -0.40
C GLY A 388 -15.39 1.41 1.04
N GLY A 389 -15.60 0.49 1.98
CA GLY A 389 -15.73 0.82 3.41
C GLY A 389 -14.43 1.30 4.04
N VAL A 390 -14.59 2.05 5.14
CA VAL A 390 -13.51 2.44 6.05
C VAL A 390 -13.75 1.75 7.39
N GLU A 391 -12.82 0.89 7.80
CA GLU A 391 -12.93 0.15 9.05
C GLU A 391 -11.82 0.56 10.03
N VAL A 392 -12.17 0.78 11.28
CA VAL A 392 -11.20 1.06 12.35
C VAL A 392 -11.44 0.11 13.51
N GLU A 393 -10.46 -0.75 13.76
CA GLU A 393 -10.47 -1.76 14.83
C GLU A 393 -9.47 -1.39 15.93
N SER A 394 -8.26 -0.97 15.56
CA SER A 394 -7.20 -0.59 16.51
C SER A 394 -6.18 0.34 15.85
N GLY A 395 -5.34 1.00 16.65
CA GLY A 395 -4.49 2.10 16.16
C GLY A 395 -5.32 3.33 15.81
N ALA A 396 -4.81 4.24 14.99
CA ALA A 396 -5.59 5.38 14.51
C ALA A 396 -5.41 5.68 13.01
N LEU A 397 -6.52 5.93 12.31
CA LEU A 397 -6.52 6.35 10.91
C LEU A 397 -6.88 7.83 10.83
N ILE A 398 -5.97 8.63 10.30
CA ILE A 398 -6.19 10.04 9.99
C ILE A 398 -6.18 10.18 8.47
N ILE A 399 -7.28 10.67 7.89
CA ILE A 399 -7.46 10.69 6.43
C ILE A 399 -8.20 11.95 6.00
N HIS A 400 -7.91 12.40 4.79
CA HIS A 400 -8.63 13.49 4.15
C HIS A 400 -9.50 12.96 3.00
N SER A 401 -10.70 13.50 2.85
CA SER A 401 -11.49 13.32 1.62
C SER A 401 -12.45 14.49 1.40
N THR A 402 -12.56 14.95 0.14
CA THR A 402 -13.58 15.90 -0.29
C THR A 402 -14.86 15.20 -0.74
N SER A 403 -14.73 14.03 -1.35
CA SER A 403 -15.84 13.17 -1.74
C SER A 403 -16.17 12.16 -0.64
N ALA A 404 -17.43 11.72 -0.60
CA ALA A 404 -17.85 10.72 0.36
C ALA A 404 -17.18 9.37 0.08
N LEU A 405 -16.40 8.89 1.06
CA LEU A 405 -15.93 7.51 1.12
C LEU A 405 -17.10 6.57 1.44
N GLY A 406 -16.86 5.26 1.38
CA GLY A 406 -17.83 4.27 1.85
C GLY A 406 -18.13 4.36 3.36
N LYS A 407 -18.95 3.43 3.87
CA LYS A 407 -19.37 3.43 5.27
C LYS A 407 -18.14 3.38 6.20
N LEU A 408 -18.11 4.26 7.20
CA LEU A 408 -17.21 4.16 8.34
C LEU A 408 -17.76 3.18 9.36
N ALA A 409 -17.00 2.15 9.70
CA ALA A 409 -17.32 1.19 10.76
C ALA A 409 -16.21 1.19 11.81
N MET A 410 -16.55 1.59 13.03
CA MET A 410 -15.59 1.67 14.14
C MET A 410 -15.93 0.64 15.20
N THR A 411 -15.00 -0.27 15.45
CA THR A 411 -15.09 -1.27 16.54
C THR A 411 -14.09 -0.98 17.65
N GLY A 412 -13.14 -0.07 17.41
CA GLY A 412 -12.14 0.39 18.35
C GLY A 412 -11.24 1.44 17.69
N GLY A 413 -10.05 1.64 18.25
CA GLY A 413 -9.05 2.56 17.69
C GLY A 413 -9.47 4.03 17.66
N GLY A 414 -8.85 4.80 16.77
CA GLY A 414 -9.13 6.22 16.55
C GLY A 414 -9.35 6.56 15.07
N PHE A 415 -10.28 7.45 14.77
CA PHE A 415 -10.54 7.92 13.41
C PHE A 415 -10.57 9.45 13.38
N GLY A 416 -9.88 10.08 12.42
CA GLY A 416 -9.85 11.54 12.32
C GLY A 416 -9.79 12.03 10.89
N GLY A 417 -10.35 13.21 10.68
CA GLY A 417 -10.17 14.00 9.47
C GLY A 417 -8.87 14.81 9.51
N ILE A 418 -8.38 15.21 8.34
CA ILE A 418 -7.31 16.21 8.21
C ILE A 418 -7.57 17.10 6.98
N ASP A 419 -6.88 18.24 6.88
CA ASP A 419 -6.88 19.11 5.71
C ASP A 419 -8.29 19.53 5.23
N GLY A 420 -9.17 19.89 6.17
CA GLY A 420 -10.58 20.25 5.94
C GLY A 420 -11.58 19.18 6.38
N GLY A 421 -11.08 18.01 6.80
CA GLY A 421 -11.86 16.91 7.34
C GLY A 421 -12.02 15.73 6.37
N VAL A 422 -13.02 14.92 6.63
CA VAL A 422 -13.33 13.71 5.87
C VAL A 422 -14.84 13.55 5.72
N THR A 423 -15.27 13.09 4.55
CA THR A 423 -16.69 12.78 4.28
C THR A 423 -16.87 11.28 4.09
N VAL A 424 -17.87 10.70 4.74
CA VAL A 424 -18.25 9.28 4.63
C VAL A 424 -19.75 9.14 4.34
N SER A 425 -20.12 8.11 3.58
CA SER A 425 -21.52 7.88 3.18
C SER A 425 -22.45 7.51 4.35
N SER A 426 -21.92 6.87 5.38
CA SER A 426 -22.61 6.57 6.65
C SER A 426 -21.57 6.21 7.70
N ALA A 427 -21.96 6.19 8.99
CA ALA A 427 -21.06 5.77 10.05
C ALA A 427 -21.76 4.90 11.09
N GLU A 428 -21.08 3.86 11.54
CA GLU A 428 -21.50 3.03 12.67
C GLU A 428 -20.37 2.94 13.69
N TRP A 429 -20.69 3.29 14.94
CA TRP A 429 -19.76 3.25 16.06
C TRP A 429 -20.17 2.16 17.06
N LEU A 430 -19.25 1.24 17.30
CA LEU A 430 -19.31 0.23 18.36
C LEU A 430 -18.26 0.50 19.45
N GLY A 431 -17.19 1.22 19.12
CA GLY A 431 -16.10 1.55 20.03
C GLY A 431 -15.04 2.44 19.36
N GLY A 432 -14.18 3.05 20.17
CA GLY A 432 -13.07 3.91 19.71
C GLY A 432 -13.32 5.41 19.85
N ASP A 433 -12.37 6.20 19.36
CA ASP A 433 -12.29 7.65 19.52
C ASP A 433 -12.35 8.39 18.17
N ILE A 434 -12.99 9.54 18.14
CA ILE A 434 -12.88 10.51 17.03
C ILE A 434 -11.77 11.50 17.37
N ILE A 435 -10.79 11.65 16.48
CA ILE A 435 -9.59 12.44 16.70
C ILE A 435 -9.65 13.71 15.85
N PHE A 436 -9.63 14.86 16.52
CA PHE A 436 -9.35 16.15 15.90
C PHE A 436 -7.84 16.37 15.95
N TYR A 437 -7.17 15.87 14.90
CA TYR A 437 -5.72 15.74 14.85
C TYR A 437 -4.99 17.09 14.73
N ASN A 438 -5.59 18.05 14.02
CA ASN A 438 -4.95 19.31 13.66
C ASN A 438 -5.27 20.43 14.66
N ALA A 439 -4.31 20.73 15.54
CA ALA A 439 -4.43 21.79 16.53
C ALA A 439 -4.59 23.18 15.91
N ASP A 440 -3.98 23.45 14.75
CA ASP A 440 -4.09 24.74 14.06
C ASP A 440 -5.50 24.94 13.48
N ALA A 441 -6.10 23.87 12.94
CA ALA A 441 -7.48 23.90 12.46
C ALA A 441 -8.45 24.20 13.62
N LEU A 442 -8.30 23.49 14.75
CA LEU A 442 -9.07 23.75 15.97
C LEU A 442 -8.91 25.21 16.45
N ALA A 443 -7.68 25.70 16.57
CA ALA A 443 -7.38 27.06 17.03
C ALA A 443 -7.93 28.16 16.11
N SER A 444 -8.14 27.85 14.82
CA SER A 444 -8.74 28.78 13.87
C SER A 444 -10.27 28.90 14.00
N GLY A 445 -10.91 28.06 14.82
CA GLY A 445 -12.37 27.96 14.92
C GLY A 445 -13.01 27.08 13.84
N LEU A 446 -12.20 26.47 12.97
CA LEU A 446 -12.65 25.64 11.83
C LEU A 446 -11.96 24.27 11.89
N PRO A 447 -12.42 23.35 12.75
CA PRO A 447 -11.83 22.02 12.88
C PRO A 447 -11.98 21.18 11.61
N ASP A 448 -11.12 20.19 11.47
CA ASP A 448 -11.19 19.15 10.44
C ASP A 448 -12.40 18.22 10.71
N MET A 449 -13.58 18.68 10.30
CA MET A 449 -14.87 18.08 10.60
C MET A 449 -15.07 16.69 9.98
N LEU A 450 -15.70 15.79 10.73
CA LEU A 450 -16.25 14.55 10.20
C LEU A 450 -17.66 14.78 9.63
N ARG A 451 -17.83 14.55 8.33
CA ARG A 451 -19.10 14.69 7.63
C ARG A 451 -19.66 13.32 7.27
N ILE A 452 -20.92 13.08 7.63
CA ILE A 452 -21.61 11.80 7.40
C ILE A 452 -22.85 12.08 6.54
N GLU A 453 -22.80 11.72 5.28
CA GLU A 453 -23.92 11.97 4.34
C GLU A 453 -25.15 11.09 4.63
N GLY A 454 -25.00 10.05 5.44
CA GLY A 454 -26.06 9.14 5.81
C GLY A 454 -26.41 9.21 7.28
N THR A 455 -26.74 8.05 7.83
CA THR A 455 -27.01 7.89 9.26
C THR A 455 -25.69 7.72 10.01
N PHE A 456 -25.53 8.44 11.12
CA PHE A 456 -24.56 8.13 12.15
C PHE A 456 -25.26 7.28 13.22
N SER A 457 -24.80 6.04 13.40
CA SER A 457 -25.37 5.08 14.33
C SER A 457 -24.42 4.81 15.50
N LYS A 458 -24.93 4.90 16.71
CA LYS A 458 -24.25 4.46 17.95
C LYS A 458 -24.79 3.11 18.39
N SER A 459 -24.14 2.05 17.94
CA SER A 459 -24.48 0.65 18.25
C SER A 459 -23.74 0.13 19.49
N GLY A 460 -22.64 0.79 19.89
CA GLY A 460 -21.80 0.42 21.02
C GLY A 460 -22.28 0.94 22.37
N GLY A 461 -21.84 0.27 23.44
CA GLY A 461 -22.00 0.76 24.81
C GLY A 461 -20.94 1.79 25.19
N GLY A 462 -21.28 2.74 26.07
CA GLY A 462 -20.35 3.75 26.57
C GLY A 462 -20.37 5.05 25.78
N LYS A 463 -19.31 5.86 25.97
CA LYS A 463 -19.14 7.17 25.34
C LYS A 463 -18.10 7.12 24.23
N ILE A 464 -18.35 7.84 23.15
CA ILE A 464 -17.41 8.13 22.08
C ILE A 464 -16.39 9.13 22.63
N GLY A 465 -15.10 8.80 22.57
CA GLY A 465 -14.05 9.75 22.92
C GLY A 465 -13.86 10.79 21.83
N ILE A 466 -13.85 12.07 22.19
CA ILE A 466 -13.44 13.16 21.31
C ILE A 466 -12.03 13.57 21.73
N ASP A 467 -11.03 13.13 20.96
CA ASP A 467 -9.62 13.44 21.21
C ASP A 467 -9.23 14.77 20.56
N PHE A 468 -8.95 15.77 21.40
CA PHE A 468 -8.55 17.10 20.97
C PHE A 468 -7.03 17.25 20.76
N SER A 469 -6.27 16.16 20.81
CA SER A 469 -4.83 16.12 20.50
C SER A 469 -3.98 17.14 21.26
N GLY A 470 -4.36 17.49 22.49
CA GLY A 470 -3.65 18.47 23.32
C GLY A 470 -4.06 19.93 23.09
N PHE A 471 -5.21 20.19 22.47
CA PHE A 471 -5.74 21.54 22.27
C PHE A 471 -5.96 22.28 23.59
N ASP A 472 -5.59 23.57 23.63
CA ASP A 472 -5.82 24.47 24.76
C ASP A 472 -7.10 25.30 24.54
N ALA A 473 -8.10 25.05 25.38
CA ALA A 473 -9.40 25.70 25.27
C ALA A 473 -9.47 27.13 25.82
N SER A 474 -8.40 27.65 26.43
CA SER A 474 -8.43 28.92 27.19
C SER A 474 -8.99 30.09 26.39
N ALA A 475 -8.53 30.27 25.14
CA ALA A 475 -9.00 31.34 24.27
C ALA A 475 -10.50 31.21 23.92
N PHE A 476 -10.99 29.97 23.81
CA PHE A 476 -12.36 29.70 23.39
C PHE A 476 -13.34 29.84 24.55
N ILE A 477 -12.87 29.62 25.79
CA ILE A 477 -13.61 29.93 27.02
C ILE A 477 -13.83 31.44 27.16
N GLU A 478 -12.80 32.24 26.87
CA GLU A 478 -12.88 33.71 26.96
C GLU A 478 -13.81 34.30 25.90
N ASP A 479 -13.70 33.81 24.65
CA ASP A 479 -14.45 34.33 23.52
C ASP A 479 -15.85 33.70 23.36
N GLY A 480 -16.13 32.61 24.09
CA GLY A 480 -17.39 31.85 24.00
C GLY A 480 -17.58 31.12 22.67
N THR A 481 -16.48 30.75 22.01
CA THR A 481 -16.49 30.10 20.70
C THR A 481 -17.06 28.68 20.79
N VAL A 482 -17.99 28.37 19.90
CA VAL A 482 -18.57 27.04 19.72
C VAL A 482 -18.03 26.42 18.44
N LEU A 483 -17.55 25.18 18.52
CA LEU A 483 -17.02 24.44 17.39
C LEU A 483 -18.01 23.39 16.91
N GLU A 484 -18.13 23.23 15.59
CA GLU A 484 -18.85 22.12 14.96
C GLU A 484 -17.88 20.97 14.67
N LEU A 485 -18.15 19.78 15.20
CA LEU A 485 -17.22 18.65 15.18
C LEU A 485 -17.61 17.57 14.17
N ILE A 486 -18.88 17.15 14.23
CA ILE A 486 -19.43 16.04 13.45
C ILE A 486 -20.78 16.48 12.92
N THR A 487 -21.06 16.23 11.65
CA THR A 487 -22.40 16.45 11.08
C THR A 487 -22.90 15.19 10.38
N ALA A 488 -24.19 14.90 10.52
CA ALA A 488 -24.84 13.75 9.91
C ALA A 488 -26.20 14.11 9.30
N ASN A 489 -26.66 13.34 8.31
CA ASN A 489 -28.03 13.50 7.79
C ASN A 489 -29.09 12.91 8.73
N ALA A 490 -28.73 11.88 9.51
CA ALA A 490 -29.59 11.31 10.55
C ALA A 490 -28.74 10.76 11.70
N LEU A 491 -29.34 10.70 12.90
CA LEU A 491 -28.73 10.14 14.10
C LEU A 491 -29.56 8.95 14.58
N GLU A 492 -28.89 7.87 14.97
CA GLU A 492 -29.51 6.67 15.54
C GLU A 492 -28.74 6.20 16.78
N GLY A 493 -29.45 5.87 17.86
CA GLY A 493 -28.83 5.36 19.09
C GLY A 493 -28.20 6.41 20.02
N PHE A 494 -28.39 7.71 19.74
CA PHE A 494 -27.91 8.82 20.55
C PHE A 494 -28.97 9.32 21.55
N SER A 495 -28.52 9.82 22.69
CA SER A 495 -29.26 10.58 23.70
C SER A 495 -29.59 11.98 23.18
N GLU A 496 -30.63 12.58 23.77
CA GLU A 496 -30.94 14.02 23.58
C GLU A 496 -29.85 14.91 24.20
N ASP A 497 -29.21 14.48 25.29
CA ASP A 497 -28.05 15.14 25.88
C ASP A 497 -26.76 14.52 25.30
N ALA A 498 -26.08 15.26 24.42
CA ALA A 498 -24.84 14.80 23.80
C ALA A 498 -23.75 14.44 24.83
N ASN A 499 -23.76 15.06 26.02
CA ASN A 499 -22.78 14.72 27.05
C ASN A 499 -22.95 13.29 27.59
N ASP A 500 -24.10 12.64 27.41
CA ASP A 500 -24.28 11.23 27.76
C ASP A 500 -23.55 10.29 26.80
N ASP A 501 -23.30 10.73 25.56
CA ASP A 501 -22.70 9.93 24.50
C ASP A 501 -21.25 10.29 24.19
N PHE A 502 -20.79 11.50 24.52
CA PHE A 502 -19.45 11.99 24.20
C PHE A 502 -18.63 12.32 25.45
N ALA A 503 -17.32 12.13 25.36
CA ALA A 503 -16.37 12.52 26.39
C ALA A 503 -15.10 13.10 25.78
N ALA A 504 -14.66 14.25 26.25
CA ALA A 504 -13.41 14.85 25.80
C ALA A 504 -12.20 14.07 26.31
N LYS A 505 -11.19 13.96 25.45
CA LYS A 505 -9.88 13.40 25.73
C LYS A 505 -8.80 14.38 25.27
N ASN A 506 -7.67 14.37 25.97
CA ASN A 506 -6.50 15.19 25.68
C ASN A 506 -6.82 16.68 25.44
N LEU A 507 -7.77 17.23 26.21
CA LEU A 507 -8.07 18.65 26.24
C LEU A 507 -7.25 19.32 27.35
N LEU A 508 -6.68 20.49 27.07
CA LEU A 508 -5.93 21.29 28.04
C LEU A 508 -6.76 22.49 28.50
N ASN A 509 -6.62 22.85 29.78
CA ASN A 509 -7.11 24.08 30.40
C ASN A 509 -8.63 24.35 30.30
N GLY A 510 -9.45 23.32 30.10
CA GLY A 510 -10.90 23.46 30.08
C GLY A 510 -11.65 22.14 30.22
N PHE A 511 -12.96 22.25 30.38
CA PHE A 511 -13.92 21.17 30.16
C PHE A 511 -14.63 21.39 28.83
N ALA A 512 -15.03 20.29 28.18
CA ALA A 512 -15.84 20.32 26.98
C ALA A 512 -17.30 20.05 27.36
N ASP A 513 -18.19 20.90 26.86
CA ASP A 513 -19.63 20.76 26.98
C ASP A 513 -20.19 20.50 25.56
N PHE A 514 -20.65 19.26 25.34
CA PHE A 514 -21.15 18.81 24.04
C PHE A 514 -22.65 19.04 23.92
N GLU A 515 -23.10 19.47 22.74
CA GLU A 515 -24.52 19.70 22.45
C GLU A 515 -24.88 19.29 21.01
N TRP A 516 -26.16 18.99 20.79
CA TRP A 516 -26.71 18.77 19.46
C TRP A 516 -27.33 20.06 18.90
N ALA A 517 -26.77 20.58 17.81
CA ALA A 517 -27.39 21.61 16.99
C ALA A 517 -28.05 20.95 15.77
N GLY A 518 -29.26 20.42 15.96
CA GLY A 518 -29.88 19.54 14.97
C GLY A 518 -29.12 18.21 14.89
N ASN A 519 -28.62 17.85 13.71
CA ASN A 519 -27.80 16.64 13.52
C ASN A 519 -26.29 16.94 13.49
N THR A 520 -25.88 18.10 14.01
CA THR A 520 -24.48 18.51 14.14
C THR A 520 -24.08 18.49 15.61
N LEU A 521 -23.02 17.74 15.94
CA LEU A 521 -22.38 17.76 17.25
C LEU A 521 -21.54 19.03 17.36
N THR A 522 -21.83 19.82 18.39
CA THR A 522 -21.05 21.00 18.75
C THR A 522 -20.34 20.82 20.08
N VAL A 523 -19.29 21.59 20.29
CA VAL A 523 -18.61 21.69 21.58
C VAL A 523 -18.39 23.16 21.95
N SER A 524 -18.70 23.47 23.19
CA SER A 524 -18.26 24.69 23.87
C SER A 524 -17.31 24.33 25.01
N PHE A 525 -16.60 25.32 25.53
CA PHE A 525 -15.60 25.07 26.58
C PHE A 525 -15.87 25.91 27.82
N SER A 526 -15.62 25.32 28.98
CA SER A 526 -15.76 25.98 30.29
C SER A 526 -14.48 25.88 31.12
N ALA A 527 -14.25 26.89 31.96
CA ALA A 527 -13.04 26.98 32.78
C ALA A 527 -12.97 25.88 33.83
N VAL A 528 -11.76 25.37 34.07
CA VAL A 528 -11.49 24.56 35.26
C VAL A 528 -11.65 25.45 36.50
N PRO A 529 -12.50 25.10 37.48
CA PRO A 529 -12.65 25.91 38.68
C PRO A 529 -11.31 26.10 39.37
N GLU A 530 -10.87 27.35 39.52
CA GLU A 530 -9.60 27.64 40.18
C GLU A 530 -9.57 27.08 41.61
N PRO A 531 -8.40 26.68 42.14
CA PRO A 531 -8.27 26.22 43.53
C PRO A 531 -8.83 27.22 44.55
N ALA A 532 -8.78 28.53 44.27
CA ALA A 532 -9.34 29.57 45.11
C ALA A 532 -10.87 29.58 45.12
N ALA A 533 -11.52 29.28 43.99
CA ALA A 533 -12.98 29.14 43.90
C ALA A 533 -13.47 27.92 44.70
N ILE A 534 -12.75 26.79 44.61
CA ILE A 534 -13.01 25.59 45.40
C ILE A 534 -12.79 25.86 46.90
N ALA A 535 -11.70 26.55 47.26
CA ALA A 535 -11.42 26.95 48.64
C ALA A 535 -12.47 27.92 49.20
N ALA A 536 -13.01 28.83 48.38
CA ALA A 536 -14.07 29.74 48.78
C ALA A 536 -15.40 29.00 49.06
N ILE A 537 -15.76 28.01 48.24
CA ILE A 537 -16.94 27.16 48.46
C ILE A 537 -16.78 26.35 49.75
N LEU A 538 -15.63 25.68 49.93
CA LEU A 538 -15.34 24.93 51.16
C LEU A 538 -15.29 25.84 52.39
N GLY A 539 -14.72 27.05 52.24
CA GLY A 539 -14.70 28.08 53.27
C GLY A 539 -16.11 28.54 53.67
N ALA A 540 -17.00 28.74 52.70
CA ALA A 540 -18.39 29.11 52.94
C ALA A 540 -19.17 27.98 53.65
N VAL A 541 -18.98 26.73 53.23
CA VAL A 541 -19.59 25.54 53.89
C VAL A 541 -19.09 25.40 55.33
N ALA A 542 -17.80 25.64 55.58
CA ALA A 542 -17.23 25.66 56.92
C ALA A 542 -17.83 26.77 57.78
N LEU A 543 -18.05 27.96 57.21
CA LEU A 543 -18.66 29.10 57.90
C LEU A 543 -20.13 28.83 58.29
N VAL A 544 -20.91 28.24 57.37
CA VAL A 544 -22.30 27.82 57.62
C VAL A 544 -22.35 26.72 58.69
N SER A 545 -21.46 25.74 58.63
CA SER A 545 -21.36 24.67 59.62
C SER A 545 -20.98 25.22 61.01
N ALA A 546 -20.06 26.17 61.08
CA ALA A 546 -19.68 26.84 62.32
C ALA A 546 -20.83 27.71 62.89
N ALA A 547 -21.61 28.37 62.03
CA ALA A 547 -22.79 29.14 62.42
C ALA A 547 -23.92 28.24 62.95
N LEU A 548 -24.14 27.07 62.35
CA LEU A 548 -25.11 26.07 62.82
C LEU A 548 -24.68 25.44 64.16
N ARG A 549 -23.37 25.26 64.39
CA ARG A 549 -22.84 24.74 65.66
C ARG A 549 -22.95 25.72 66.83
N ARG A 550 -23.08 27.03 66.56
CA ARG A 550 -23.35 28.07 67.58
C ARG A 550 -24.83 28.22 67.94
N ARG A 551 -25.73 27.55 67.22
CA ARG A 551 -27.19 27.60 67.45
C ARG A 551 -27.76 26.32 68.10
N LYS A 552 -26.91 25.34 68.42
CA LYS A 552 -27.19 24.28 69.39
C LYS A 552 -26.45 24.60 70.68
#